data_AF-A0A2N8DRD8-F1
#
_entry.id   AF-A0A2N8DRD8-F1
#
_cell.length_a   1.000
_cell.length_b   1.000
_cell.length_c   1.000
_cell.angle_alpha   90.00
_cell.angle_beta   90.00
_cell.angle_gamma   90.00
#
_symmetry.space_group_name_H-M   'P 1'
#
loop_
_entity.id
_entity.type
_entity.pdbx_description
1 polymer ?
#
loop_
_entity_poly.entity_id
_entity_poly.type
_entity_poly.pdbx_seq_one_letter_code
_entity_poly.pdbx_strand_id
1 'polypeptide(L)'
;MNRPLALCIGLNIDIAVAPLARLAGQLKTSSADVKLVIRRVDSLQMPGLLMSGEISVGVGRVLEGAPDLEMTALGKTALIVVWRRANESDSFQTWFRNELLKCFNVMAPSSNCM
;
A
#
# COMPACT_ATOMS: atom_id res chain seq x y z
N MET A 1 10.07 16.80 -11.43
CA MET A 1 9.41 15.51 -11.12
C MET A 1 10.44 14.58 -10.47
N ASN A 2 10.49 14.52 -9.14
CA ASN A 2 11.30 13.51 -8.45
C ASN A 2 10.47 12.23 -8.35
N ARG A 3 10.73 11.24 -9.21
CA ARG A 3 10.22 9.88 -8.98
C ARG A 3 10.89 9.34 -7.71
N PRO A 4 10.13 8.80 -6.74
CA PRO A 4 10.75 8.20 -5.58
C PRO A 4 11.53 6.96 -6.02
N LEU A 5 12.84 6.95 -5.75
CA LEU A 5 13.74 5.83 -6.05
C LEU A 5 13.48 4.61 -5.14
N ALA A 6 12.68 4.79 -4.08
CA ALA A 6 12.27 3.73 -3.17
C ALA A 6 10.83 3.96 -2.67
N LEU A 7 10.05 2.88 -2.65
CA LEU A 7 8.74 2.79 -2.03
C LEU A 7 8.86 1.94 -0.76
N CYS A 8 8.61 2.55 0.38
CA CYS A 8 8.64 1.89 1.67
C CYS A 8 7.22 1.50 2.09
N ILE A 9 6.99 0.21 2.34
CA ILE A 9 5.74 -0.33 2.85
C ILE A 9 5.92 -0.71 4.31
N GLY A 10 5.17 -0.07 5.20
CA GLY A 10 5.03 -0.45 6.61
C GLY A 10 4.00 -1.57 6.78
N LEU A 11 4.36 -2.64 7.49
CA LEU A 11 3.48 -3.76 7.82
C LEU A 11 3.29 -3.85 9.34
N ASN A 12 2.04 -3.83 9.78
CA ASN A 12 1.70 -3.96 11.22
C ASN A 12 1.22 -5.34 11.63
N ILE A 13 1.03 -6.24 10.67
CA ILE A 13 0.67 -7.63 10.89
C ILE A 13 1.58 -8.52 10.06
N ASP A 14 1.56 -9.82 10.37
CA ASP A 14 2.11 -10.84 9.50
C ASP A 14 1.18 -11.00 8.28
N ILE A 15 1.45 -10.27 7.21
CA ILE A 15 0.78 -10.45 5.91
C ILE A 15 1.45 -11.64 5.21
N ALA A 16 0.64 -12.46 4.54
CA ALA A 16 1.15 -13.49 3.64
C ALA A 16 2.15 -12.88 2.63
N VAL A 17 3.24 -13.59 2.34
CA VAL A 17 4.30 -13.09 1.43
C VAL A 17 3.80 -12.89 0.00
N ALA A 18 2.74 -13.60 -0.40
CA ALA A 18 2.27 -13.65 -1.79
C ALA A 18 1.76 -12.30 -2.37
N PRO A 19 0.88 -11.52 -1.72
CA PRO A 19 0.49 -10.19 -2.20
C PRO A 19 1.67 -9.22 -2.37
N LEU A 20 2.65 -9.28 -1.44
CA LEU A 20 3.83 -8.41 -1.48
C LEU A 20 4.77 -8.78 -2.61
N ALA A 21 4.98 -10.09 -2.83
CA ALA A 21 5.77 -10.59 -3.95
C ALA A 21 5.14 -10.22 -5.30
N ARG A 22 3.80 -10.28 -5.41
CA ARG A 22 3.08 -9.85 -6.61
C ARG A 22 3.23 -8.35 -6.85
N LEU A 23 3.07 -7.53 -5.81
CA LEU A 23 3.29 -6.09 -5.90
C LEU A 23 4.73 -5.75 -6.33
N ALA A 24 5.72 -6.43 -5.74
CA ALA A 24 7.12 -6.28 -6.12
C ALA A 24 7.36 -6.64 -7.60
N GLY A 25 6.71 -7.71 -8.09
CA GLY A 25 6.75 -8.09 -9.50
C GLY A 25 6.17 -7.01 -10.42
N GLN A 26 4.97 -6.50 -10.09
CA GLN A 26 4.32 -5.44 -10.87
C GLN A 26 5.14 -4.14 -10.88
N LEU A 27 5.68 -3.75 -9.72
CA LEU A 27 6.55 -2.58 -9.61
C LEU A 27 7.80 -2.73 -10.47
N LYS A 28 8.45 -3.89 -10.44
CA LYS A 28 9.61 -4.16 -11.31
C LYS A 28 9.27 -4.09 -12.80
N THR A 29 8.07 -4.52 -13.20
CA THR A 29 7.64 -4.43 -14.61
C THR A 29 7.28 -3.01 -15.03
N SER A 30 6.78 -2.18 -14.12
CA SER A 30 6.32 -0.82 -14.44
C SER A 30 7.39 0.26 -14.20
N SER A 31 8.39 -0.02 -13.37
CA SER A 31 9.52 0.86 -13.14
C SER A 31 10.73 0.09 -12.61
N ALA A 32 11.79 0.01 -13.43
CA ALA A 32 13.02 -0.69 -13.07
C ALA A 32 13.76 -0.05 -11.88
N ASP A 33 13.55 1.24 -11.63
CA ASP A 33 14.31 2.02 -10.64
C ASP A 33 13.66 2.07 -9.25
N VAL A 34 12.43 1.55 -9.11
CA VAL A 34 11.69 1.61 -7.86
C VAL A 34 12.05 0.43 -6.97
N LYS A 35 12.74 0.71 -5.86
CA LYS A 35 13.02 -0.29 -4.82
C LYS A 35 11.84 -0.46 -3.87
N LEU A 36 11.36 -1.68 -3.69
CA LEU A 36 10.37 -1.99 -2.66
C LEU A 36 11.08 -2.34 -1.34
N VAL A 37 10.82 -1.56 -0.29
CA VAL A 37 11.34 -1.82 1.06
C VAL A 37 10.18 -2.18 1.97
N ILE A 38 10.24 -3.34 2.62
CA ILE A 38 9.21 -3.78 3.57
C ILE A 38 9.74 -3.57 4.99
N ARG A 39 9.02 -2.81 5.82
CA ARG A 39 9.37 -2.54 7.22
C ARG A 39 8.25 -3.01 8.12
N ARG A 40 8.56 -3.69 9.22
CA ARG A 40 7.58 -3.92 10.29
C ARG A 40 7.39 -2.60 11.05
N VAL A 41 6.15 -2.19 11.27
CA VAL A 41 5.79 -0.96 11.97
C VAL A 41 4.64 -1.23 12.92
N ASP A 42 4.62 -0.62 14.10
CA ASP A 42 3.49 -0.75 15.02
C ASP A 42 2.29 0.10 14.55
N SER A 43 1.06 -0.31 14.91
CA SER A 43 -0.18 0.44 14.62
C SER A 43 -0.10 1.90 15.06
N LEU A 44 0.50 2.17 16.21
CA LEU A 44 0.62 3.51 16.79
C LEU A 44 1.66 4.39 16.08
N GLN A 45 2.69 3.76 15.51
CA GLN A 45 3.78 4.48 14.83
C GLN A 45 3.48 4.72 13.35
N MET A 46 2.69 3.84 12.72
CA MET A 46 2.37 3.88 11.30
C MET A 46 1.87 5.25 10.81
N PRO A 47 0.95 5.95 11.52
CA PRO A 47 0.51 7.27 11.08
C PRO A 47 1.63 8.30 11.01
N GLY A 48 2.51 8.34 12.02
CA GLY A 48 3.65 9.26 12.05
C GLY A 48 4.65 8.98 10.93
N LEU A 49 4.93 7.70 10.66
CA LEU A 49 5.83 7.29 9.59
C LEU A 49 5.26 7.61 8.20
N LEU A 50 3.95 7.49 8.00
CA LEU A 50 3.27 7.89 6.76
C LEU A 50 3.34 9.41 6.55
N MET A 51 3.12 10.19 7.61
CA MET A 51 3.17 11.65 7.54
C MET A 51 4.59 12.17 7.29
N SER A 52 5.60 11.52 7.87
CA SER A 52 7.02 11.85 7.64
C SER A 52 7.53 11.46 6.24
N GLY A 53 6.85 10.54 5.55
CA GLY A 53 7.29 9.96 4.29
C GLY A 53 8.34 8.86 4.42
N GLU A 54 8.73 8.48 5.65
CA GLU A 54 9.59 7.31 5.89
C GLU A 54 8.98 6.00 5.37
N ILE A 55 7.65 5.90 5.44
CA ILE A 55 6.88 4.89 4.72
C ILE A 55 5.89 5.60 3.80
N SER A 56 5.72 5.06 2.60
CA SER A 56 4.79 5.59 1.61
C SER A 56 3.40 4.99 1.80
N VAL A 57 3.33 3.73 2.24
CA VAL A 57 2.08 2.98 2.44
C VAL A 57 2.21 2.11 3.69
N GLY A 58 1.14 2.03 4.47
CA GLY A 58 0.96 1.12 5.58
C GLY A 58 -0.06 0.04 5.22
N VAL A 59 0.18 -1.21 5.60
CA VAL A 59 -0.81 -2.30 5.48
C VAL A 59 -0.92 -3.02 6.81
N GLY A 60 -2.15 -3.17 7.30
CA GLY A 60 -2.38 -3.86 8.57
C GLY A 60 -3.78 -3.65 9.10
N ARG A 61 -3.91 -3.75 10.43
CA ARG A 61 -5.12 -3.33 11.14
C ARG A 61 -4.83 -1.97 11.76
N VAL A 62 -5.53 -0.92 11.34
CA VAL A 62 -5.39 0.39 11.96
C VAL A 62 -6.52 0.60 12.96
N LEU A 63 -6.12 1.15 14.11
CA LEU A 63 -6.97 1.38 15.28
C LEU A 63 -7.68 2.74 15.22
N GLU A 64 -7.21 3.70 14.42
CA GLU A 64 -7.85 5.03 14.33
C GLU A 64 -7.46 5.81 13.07
N GLY A 65 -8.45 6.47 12.46
CA GLY A 65 -8.29 7.31 11.26
C GLY A 65 -7.67 8.66 11.57
N ALA A 66 -6.45 8.93 11.11
CA ALA A 66 -5.93 10.29 11.08
C ALA A 66 -6.54 11.07 9.89
N PRO A 67 -6.87 12.37 10.04
CA PRO A 67 -7.63 13.13 9.04
C PRO A 67 -6.92 13.29 7.68
N ASP A 68 -5.59 13.23 7.68
CA ASP A 68 -4.73 13.32 6.50
C ASP A 68 -4.34 11.96 5.91
N LEU A 69 -4.82 10.87 6.51
CA LEU A 69 -4.61 9.53 6.03
C LEU A 69 -5.88 9.00 5.40
N GLU A 70 -5.72 8.35 4.26
CA GLU A 70 -6.78 7.61 3.62
C GLU A 70 -6.61 6.13 3.94
N MET A 71 -7.76 5.49 4.16
CA MET A 71 -7.84 4.07 4.50
C MET A 71 -8.72 3.38 3.48
N THR A 72 -8.25 2.26 2.94
CA THR A 72 -9.05 1.42 2.06
C THR A 72 -8.99 -0.03 2.52
N ALA A 73 -10.16 -0.62 2.73
CA ALA A 73 -10.28 -2.03 3.08
C ALA A 73 -9.86 -2.93 1.91
N LEU A 74 -9.17 -4.02 2.23
CA LEU A 74 -8.73 -5.01 1.27
C LEU A 74 -9.72 -6.18 1.22
N GLY A 75 -10.58 -6.16 0.19
CA GLY A 75 -11.58 -7.21 -0.03
C GLY A 75 -12.47 -7.46 1.19
N LYS A 76 -12.71 -8.74 1.52
CA LYS A 76 -13.48 -9.17 2.70
C LYS A 76 -12.63 -9.36 3.97
N THR A 77 -11.36 -8.95 3.94
CA THR A 77 -10.46 -9.16 5.08
C THR A 77 -10.53 -7.98 6.04
N ALA A 78 -10.13 -8.20 7.29
CA ALA A 78 -9.93 -7.10 8.25
C ALA A 78 -8.68 -6.26 7.97
N LEU A 79 -8.06 -6.40 6.79
CA LEU A 79 -6.87 -5.67 6.41
C LEU A 79 -7.25 -4.36 5.76
N ILE A 80 -6.53 -3.33 6.14
CA ILE A 80 -6.66 -2.02 5.55
C ILE A 80 -5.30 -1.55 5.05
N VAL A 81 -5.33 -0.90 3.91
CA VAL A 81 -4.20 -0.12 3.42
C VAL A 81 -4.41 1.30 3.88
N VAL A 82 -3.37 1.89 4.44
CA VAL A 82 -3.35 3.28 4.88
C VAL A 82 -2.25 4.00 4.12
N TRP A 83 -2.58 5.15 3.56
CA TRP A 83 -1.62 6.00 2.89
C TRP A 83 -1.91 7.45 3.23
N ARG A 84 -0.92 8.31 3.02
CA ARG A 84 -1.15 9.76 3.08
C ARG A 84 -2.10 10.15 1.97
N ARG A 85 -3.11 10.98 2.28
CA ARG A 85 -3.97 11.58 1.26
C ARG A 85 -3.07 12.31 0.27
N ALA A 86 -2.93 11.75 -0.92
CA ALA A 86 -2.16 12.36 -1.98
C ALA A 86 -2.86 13.65 -2.38
N ASN A 87 -2.09 14.69 -2.66
CA ASN A 87 -2.60 15.78 -3.47
C ASN A 87 -2.88 15.18 -4.86
N GLU A 88 -4.11 15.25 -5.37
CA GLU A 88 -4.54 14.56 -6.61
C GLU A 88 -3.66 14.86 -7.84
N SER A 89 -2.83 15.90 -7.75
CA SER A 89 -1.86 16.31 -8.76
C SER A 89 -0.66 15.36 -8.95
N ASP A 90 -0.42 14.38 -8.07
CA ASP A 90 0.69 13.41 -8.20
C ASP A 90 0.25 12.15 -8.96
N SER A 91 0.45 12.15 -10.28
CA SER A 91 0.10 11.03 -11.17
C SER A 91 0.78 9.71 -10.78
N PHE A 92 1.96 9.74 -10.16
CA PHE A 92 2.66 8.53 -9.74
C PHE A 92 2.01 7.91 -8.51
N GLN A 93 1.63 8.73 -7.53
CA GLN A 93 0.92 8.23 -6.35
C GLN A 93 -0.46 7.67 -6.69
N THR A 94 -1.20 8.33 -7.60
CA THR A 94 -2.48 7.82 -8.09
C THR A 94 -2.32 6.48 -8.81
N TRP A 95 -1.33 6.36 -9.70
CA TRP A 95 -1.04 5.09 -10.37
C TRP A 95 -0.65 3.99 -9.37
N PHE A 96 0.26 4.29 -8.44
CA PHE A 96 0.75 3.31 -7.47
C PHE A 96 -0.36 2.81 -6.56
N ARG A 97 -1.25 3.70 -6.10
CA ARG A 97 -2.46 3.34 -5.33
C ARG A 97 -3.32 2.34 -6.08
N ASN A 98 -3.62 2.61 -7.35
CA ASN A 98 -4.45 1.71 -8.16
C ASN A 98 -3.80 0.34 -8.33
N GLU A 99 -2.48 0.30 -8.56
CA GLU A 99 -1.76 -0.96 -8.74
C GLU A 99 -1.70 -1.78 -7.45
N LEU A 100 -1.52 -1.10 -6.31
CA LEU A 100 -1.55 -1.71 -5.00
C LEU A 100 -2.94 -2.30 -4.71
N LEU A 101 -4.01 -1.53 -4.93
CA LEU A 101 -5.37 -2.03 -4.78
C LEU A 101 -5.63 -3.26 -5.65
N LYS A 102 -5.19 -3.28 -6.92
CA LYS A 102 -5.30 -4.49 -7.76
C LYS A 102 -4.56 -5.68 -7.14
N CYS A 103 -3.34 -5.49 -6.63
CA CYS A 103 -2.56 -6.60 -6.07
C CYS A 103 -3.23 -7.25 -4.86
N PHE A 104 -3.89 -6.45 -4.01
CA PHE A 104 -4.56 -6.94 -2.81
C PHE A 104 -6.03 -7.33 -3.01
N ASN A 105 -6.74 -6.75 -3.99
CA ASN A 105 -8.17 -6.98 -4.22
C ASN A 105 -8.48 -8.15 -5.18
N VAL A 106 -7.47 -8.78 -5.79
CA VAL A 106 -7.63 -9.98 -6.65
C VAL A 106 -7.88 -11.27 -5.82
N MET A 107 -8.48 -11.14 -4.64
CA MET A 107 -8.98 -12.27 -3.84
C MET A 107 -10.50 -12.21 -3.61
N ALA A 108 -11.24 -11.57 -4.53
CA ALA A 108 -12.57 -12.08 -4.86
C ALA A 108 -12.36 -13.17 -5.92
N PRO A 109 -12.70 -14.44 -5.67
CA PRO A 109 -12.83 -15.37 -6.77
C PRO A 109 -13.86 -14.74 -7.72
N SER A 110 -13.50 -14.71 -8.98
CA SER A 110 -14.44 -14.56 -10.08
C SER A 110 -15.75 -15.26 -9.71
N SER A 111 -16.79 -14.49 -9.41
CA SER A 111 -18.15 -15.01 -9.52
C SER A 111 -18.26 -15.46 -10.97
N ASN A 112 -18.28 -16.78 -11.11
CA ASN A 112 -18.46 -17.50 -12.35
C ASN A 112 -19.49 -16.79 -13.22
N CYS A 113 -19.13 -16.58 -14.47
CA CYS A 113 -20.09 -16.74 -15.55
C CYS A 113 -20.70 -18.13 -15.40
N MET A 114 -21.99 -18.19 -15.07
CA MET A 114 -22.91 -19.26 -15.44
C MET A 114 -24.30 -18.65 -15.56
#